data_AF-A0A939PLB4-F1
#
_entry.id   AF-A0A939PLB4-F1
#
_cell.length_a   1.000
_cell.length_b   1.000
_cell.length_c   1.000
_cell.angle_alpha   90.00
_cell.angle_beta   90.00
_cell.angle_gamma   90.00
#
_symmetry.space_group_name_H-M   'P 1'
#
loop_
_entity.id
_entity.type
_entity.pdbx_description
1 polymer ?
#
loop_
_entity_poly.entity_id
_entity_poly.type
_entity_poly.pdbx_seq_one_letter_code
_entity_poly.pdbx_strand_id
1 'polypeptide(L)' 'MSASRNASAVPTGPRRVSFARINEPLEVPDLLALQTESFDWLLGNERWKARVEAAQKAGSKSVPT' A
#
# COMPACT_ATOMS: atom_id res chain seq x y z
N MET A 1 -11.37 -5.58 13.34
CA MET A 1 -11.19 -6.30 12.06
C MET A 1 -10.55 -5.36 11.06
N SER A 2 -9.24 -5.45 10.85
CA SER A 2 -8.52 -4.63 9.85
C SER A 2 -8.53 -5.38 8.52
N ALA A 3 -9.20 -4.83 7.51
CA ALA A 3 -9.19 -5.37 6.17
C ALA A 3 -7.89 -4.96 5.48
N SER A 4 -6.86 -5.80 5.54
CA SER A 4 -5.79 -5.76 4.52
C SER A 4 -6.39 -6.29 3.23
N ARG A 5 -6.96 -5.41 2.43
CA ARG A 5 -7.16 -5.71 1.02
C ARG A 5 -5.86 -5.26 0.37
N ASN A 6 -4.95 -6.20 0.12
CA ASN A 6 -4.12 -6.05 -1.08
C ASN A 6 -5.12 -5.71 -2.17
N ALA A 7 -4.95 -4.56 -2.83
CA ALA A 7 -5.82 -4.13 -3.91
C ALA A 7 -5.58 -5.05 -5.11
N SER A 8 -5.90 -6.34 -4.96
CA SER A 8 -6.01 -7.30 -6.04
C SER A 8 -6.83 -6.61 -7.11
N ALA A 9 -6.25 -6.51 -8.32
CA ALA A 9 -6.86 -5.97 -9.53
C ALA A 9 -8.09 -6.78 -9.99
N VAL A 10 -9.01 -7.09 -9.08
CA VAL A 10 -10.37 -7.48 -9.40
C VAL A 10 -11.03 -6.19 -9.87
N PRO A 11 -11.37 -6.06 -11.16
CA PRO A 11 -12.02 -4.85 -11.65
C PRO A 11 -13.37 -4.72 -10.94
N THR A 12 -13.44 -3.82 -9.97
CA THR A 12 -14.68 -3.42 -9.30
C THR A 12 -15.44 -2.50 -10.24
N GLY A 13 -16.02 -3.05 -11.29
CA GLY A 13 -16.72 -2.27 -12.30
C GLY A 13 -17.10 -3.07 -13.53
N PRO A 14 -17.91 -2.47 -14.42
CA PRO A 14 -18.26 -3.10 -15.69
C PRO A 14 -17.02 -3.35 -16.54
N ARG A 15 -17.08 -4.35 -17.43
CA ARG A 15 -15.98 -4.70 -18.33
C ARG A 15 -15.63 -3.51 -19.23
N ARG A 16 -14.42 -2.96 -19.10
CA ARG A 16 -13.90 -1.88 -19.95
C ARG A 16 -12.78 -2.43 -20.84
N VAL A 17 -12.88 -2.21 -22.15
CA VAL A 17 -11.85 -2.61 -23.10
C VAL A 17 -10.71 -1.59 -23.05
N SER A 18 -9.47 -2.05 -22.98
CA SER A 18 -8.26 -1.23 -23.10
C SER A 18 -7.55 -1.51 -24.42
N PHE A 19 -6.85 -0.51 -24.95
CA PHE A 19 -5.96 -0.65 -26.11
C PHE A 19 -4.49 -0.78 -25.68
N ALA A 20 -4.23 -1.14 -24.42
CA ALA A 20 -2.88 -1.24 -23.88
C ALA A 20 -2.09 -2.32 -24.62
N ARG A 21 -0.95 -1.94 -25.20
CA ARG A 21 -0.06 -2.85 -25.94
C ARG A 21 0.92 -3.58 -25.02
N ILE A 22 1.18 -3.02 -23.84
CA ILE A 22 2.13 -3.50 -22.83
C ILE A 22 1.37 -3.80 -21.52
N ASN A 23 1.88 -4.76 -20.76
CA ASN A 23 1.38 -5.06 -19.42
C ASN A 23 2.21 -4.28 -18.39
N GLU A 24 1.54 -3.50 -17.55
CA GLU A 24 2.21 -2.76 -16.48
C GLU A 24 2.54 -3.74 -15.34
N PRO A 25 3.83 -3.95 -15.00
CA PRO A 25 4.21 -4.91 -13.97
C PRO A 25 3.90 -4.42 -12.55
N LEU A 26 3.81 -3.11 -12.36
CA LEU A 26 3.42 -2.50 -11.09
C LEU A 26 1.95 -2.09 -11.13
N GLU A 27 1.23 -2.45 -10.07
CA GLU A 27 -0.15 -2.00 -9.88
C GLU A 27 -0.21 -0.52 -9.46
N VAL A 28 -1.41 0.05 -9.59
CA VAL A 28 -1.67 1.41 -9.10
C VAL A 28 -1.48 1.41 -7.57
N PRO A 29 -0.63 2.31 -7.03
CA PRO A 29 -0.41 2.37 -5.59
C PRO A 29 -1.67 2.88 -4.87
N ASP A 30 -1.74 2.64 -3.57
CA ASP A 30 -2.77 3.25 -2.72
C ASP A 30 -2.59 4.78 -2.73
N LEU A 31 -3.56 5.47 -3.34
CA LEU A 31 -3.52 6.92 -3.58
C LEU A 31 -3.56 7.73 -2.27
N LEU A 32 -4.00 7.12 -1.18
CA LEU A 32 -4.04 7.76 0.14
C LEU A 32 -2.91 7.27 1.05
N ALA A 33 -2.01 6.41 0.57
CA ALA A 33 -0.92 5.86 1.37
C ALA A 33 -0.10 6.97 2.01
N LEU A 34 0.36 7.95 1.23
CA LEU A 34 1.17 9.04 1.77
C LEU A 34 0.45 9.79 2.90
N GLN A 35 -0.84 10.08 2.71
CA GLN A 35 -1.62 10.82 3.70
C GLN A 35 -1.81 9.99 4.97
N THR A 36 -2.32 8.77 4.82
CA THR A 36 -2.62 7.87 5.94
C THR A 36 -1.36 7.50 6.71
N GLU A 37 -0.27 7.17 6.02
CA GLU A 37 1.00 6.82 6.64
C GLU A 37 1.65 8.01 7.38
N SER A 38 1.53 9.23 6.84
CA SER A 38 2.05 10.42 7.54
C SER A 38 1.33 10.65 8.87
N PHE A 39 0.00 10.48 8.90
CA PHE A 39 -0.78 10.59 10.13
C PHE A 39 -0.52 9.43 11.10
N ASP A 40 -0.39 8.21 10.58
CA ASP A 40 -0.07 7.02 11.39
C ASP A 40 1.29 7.17 12.09
N TRP A 41 2.29 7.69 11.38
CA TRP A 41 3.60 8.04 11.92
C TRP A 41 3.50 9.11 13.00
N LEU A 42 2.82 10.23 12.71
CA LEU A 42 2.70 11.36 13.63
C LEU A 42 2.03 10.96 14.96
N LEU A 43 1.01 10.11 14.89
CA LEU A 43 0.27 9.63 16.07
C LEU A 43 0.95 8.44 16.76
N GLY A 44 1.95 7.82 16.14
CA GLY A 44 2.64 6.64 16.68
C GLY A 44 1.70 5.45 16.91
N ASN A 45 0.72 5.26 16.04
CA ASN A 45 -0.32 4.26 16.24
C ASN A 45 0.21 2.81 16.01
N GLU A 46 -0.61 1.81 16.37
CA GLU A 46 -0.22 0.39 16.26
C GLU A 46 0.15 -0.02 14.83
N ARG A 47 -0.52 0.57 13.83
CA ARG A 47 -0.27 0.27 12.41
C ARG A 47 1.12 0.75 11.98
N TRP A 48 1.55 1.92 12.45
CA TRP A 48 2.91 2.42 12.23
C TRP A 48 3.96 1.54 12.90
N LYS A 49 3.76 1.16 14.16
CA LYS A 49 4.68 0.29 14.91
C LYS A 49 4.88 -1.06 14.24
N ALA A 50 3.78 -1.70 13.82
CA ALA A 50 3.84 -2.97 13.08
C ALA A 50 4.62 -2.85 11.77
N ARG A 51 4.50 -1.70 11.07
CA ARG A 51 5.28 -1.41 9.85
C ARG A 51 6.77 -1.29 10.13
N VAL A 52 7.16 -0.57 11.18
CA VAL A 52 8.57 -0.45 11.58
C VAL A 52 9.14 -1.83 11.91
N GLU A 53 8.44 -2.64 12.71
CA GLU A 53 8.89 -4.00 13.03
C GLU A 53 9.03 -4.89 11.80
N ALA A 54 8.10 -4.82 10.86
CA ALA A 54 8.17 -5.55 9.60
C ALA A 54 9.37 -5.09 8.74
N ALA A 55 9.61 -3.78 8.65
CA ALA A 55 10.74 -3.22 7.91
C ALA A 55 12.09 -3.62 8.54
N GLN A 56 12.19 -3.63 9.87
CA GLN A 56 13.37 -4.09 10.60
C GLN A 56 13.64 -5.58 10.35
N LYS A 57 12.61 -6.42 10.38
CA LYS A 57 12.72 -7.86 10.04
C LYS A 57 13.15 -8.08 8.59
N ALA A 58 12.70 -7.23 7.67
CA ALA A 58 13.07 -7.29 6.26
C ALA A 58 14.42 -6.65 5.94
N GLY A 59 15.08 -5.99 6.90
CA GLY A 59 16.31 -5.23 6.68
C GLY A 59 16.12 -3.98 5.81
N SER A 60 14.88 -3.49 5.67
CA SER A 60 14.50 -2.40 4.77
C SER A 60 14.70 -1.04 5.43
N LYS A 61 15.43 -0.13 4.77
CA LYS A 61 15.70 1.25 5.24
C LYS A 61 14.66 2.28 4.78
N SER A 62 13.52 1.84 4.28
CA SER A 62 12.47 2.71 3.73
C SER A 62 11.60 3.38 4.79
N VAL A 63 11.78 3.02 6.06
CA VAL A 63 11.00 3.55 7.17
C VAL A 63 11.91 4.41 8.05
N PRO A 64 11.58 5.69 8.29
CA PRO A 64 12.33 6.52 9.22
C PRO A 64 12.26 5.95 10.64
N THR A 65 13.44 5.61 11.19
CA THR A 65 13.65 5.22 12.60
C THR A 65 13.79 6.41 13.52
#